data_AF-A0A3M7P562-F1
#
_entry.id   AF-A0A3M7P562-F1
#
_cell.length_a   1.000
_cell.length_b   1.000
_cell.length_c   1.000
_cell.angle_alpha   90.00
_cell.angle_beta   90.00
_cell.angle_gamma   90.00
#
_symmetry.space_group_name_H-M   'P 1'
#
loop_
_entity.id
_entity.type
_entity.pdbx_description
1 polymer ?
#
loop_
_entity_poly.entity_id
_entity_poly.type
_entity_poly.pdbx_seq_one_letter_code
_entity_poly.pdbx_strand_id
1 'polypeptide(L)'
;SDFMVLPFQALECYLDGVCPYEGSEEIGKQYLTDMVRSASLKAKVCESYDGMVGVRLFLYNDLYDGLDINNDLVNKNFACNYSINETETFNESQALQQSA
;
A
#
# COMPACT_ATOMS: atom_id res chain seq x y z
N SER A 1 -35.53 -1.93 5.79
CA SER A 1 -34.79 -1.56 4.56
C SER A 1 -33.33 -1.81 4.89
N ASP A 2 -32.85 -3.01 4.59
CA ASP A 2 -31.71 -3.58 5.33
C ASP A 2 -30.44 -3.62 4.47
N PHE A 3 -30.29 -2.66 3.56
CA PHE A 3 -29.11 -2.52 2.70
C PHE A 3 -27.85 -2.05 3.45
N MET A 4 -27.98 -1.60 4.70
CA MET A 4 -26.86 -1.12 5.54
C MET A 4 -26.31 -2.19 6.49
N VAL A 5 -26.76 -3.45 6.37
CA VAL A 5 -26.29 -4.54 7.25
C VAL A 5 -24.88 -5.01 6.88
N LEU A 6 -24.50 -4.89 5.61
CA LEU A 6 -23.16 -5.25 5.15
C LEU A 6 -22.21 -4.07 5.30
N PRO A 7 -20.99 -4.29 5.85
CA PRO A 7 -19.98 -3.24 5.89
C PRO A 7 -19.55 -2.86 4.46
N PHE A 8 -19.04 -1.65 4.29
CA PHE A 8 -18.38 -1.26 3.05
C PHE A 8 -17.29 -2.27 2.69
N GLN A 9 -17.28 -2.70 1.44
CA GLN A 9 -16.41 -3.79 0.95
C GLN A 9 -15.14 -3.27 0.28
N ALA A 10 -15.10 -1.99 -0.11
CA ALA A 10 -13.91 -1.35 -0.63
C ALA A 10 -13.12 -0.75 0.54
N LEU A 11 -11.89 -1.21 0.73
CA LEU A 11 -10.95 -0.69 1.71
C LEU A 11 -9.87 0.08 0.97
N GLU A 12 -9.55 1.26 1.46
CA GLU A 12 -8.40 2.02 0.97
C GLU A 12 -7.11 1.37 1.47
N CYS A 13 -6.15 1.16 0.57
CA CYS A 13 -4.94 0.41 0.85
C CYS A 13 -3.69 1.10 0.26
N TYR A 14 -2.53 0.86 0.88
CA TYR A 14 -1.22 1.20 0.34
C TYR A 14 -0.27 0.01 0.42
N LEU A 15 0.78 0.01 -0.41
CA LEU A 15 1.82 -1.01 -0.35
C LEU A 15 2.76 -0.70 0.81
N ASP A 16 2.75 -1.58 1.81
CA ASP A 16 3.59 -1.42 3.00
C ASP A 16 5.09 -1.58 2.69
N GLY A 17 5.91 -0.76 3.36
CA GLY A 17 7.37 -0.83 3.30
C GLY A 17 8.02 -0.39 1.98
N VAL A 18 7.28 0.22 1.05
CA VAL A 18 7.82 0.71 -0.22
C VAL A 18 7.40 2.14 -0.56
N CYS A 19 8.31 2.88 -1.20
CA CYS A 19 8.08 4.21 -1.78
C CYS A 19 8.30 4.15 -3.29
N PRO A 20 7.63 4.98 -4.10
CA PRO A 20 8.00 5.14 -5.51
C PRO A 20 9.46 5.60 -5.64
N TYR A 21 10.19 5.08 -6.63
CA TYR A 21 11.50 5.62 -6.98
C TYR A 21 11.30 6.91 -7.80
N GLU A 22 12.07 7.96 -7.51
CA GLU A 22 11.91 9.28 -8.13
C GLU A 22 11.97 9.20 -9.67
N GLY A 23 10.94 9.72 -10.33
CA GLY A 23 10.83 9.74 -11.78
C GLY A 23 10.31 8.42 -12.40
N SER A 24 9.95 7.44 -11.58
CA SER A 24 9.38 6.16 -12.02
C SER A 24 7.90 6.00 -11.69
N GLU A 25 7.27 6.98 -11.03
CA GLU A 25 5.95 6.87 -10.41
C GLU A 25 4.89 6.37 -11.39
N GLU A 26 4.80 7.01 -12.57
CA GLU A 26 3.75 6.69 -13.54
C GLU A 26 3.98 5.32 -14.21
N ILE A 27 5.23 4.98 -14.51
CA ILE A 27 5.58 3.68 -15.11
C ILE A 27 5.38 2.56 -14.07
N GLY A 28 5.77 2.79 -12.82
CA GLY A 28 5.58 1.87 -11.70
C GLY A 28 4.10 1.65 -11.40
N LYS A 29 3.28 2.71 -11.39
CA LYS A 29 1.81 2.59 -11.26
C LYS A 29 1.21 1.79 -12.40
N GLN A 30 1.61 2.04 -13.64
CA GLN A 30 1.10 1.30 -14.80
C GLN A 30 1.50 -0.18 -14.71
N TYR A 31 2.75 -0.47 -14.37
CA TYR A 31 3.23 -1.83 -14.17
C TYR A 31 2.47 -2.56 -13.07
N LEU A 32 2.29 -1.92 -11.90
CA LEU A 32 1.49 -2.46 -10.80
C LEU A 32 0.05 -2.72 -11.26
N THR A 33 -0.56 -1.76 -11.97
CA THR A 33 -1.92 -1.88 -12.48
C THR A 33 -2.06 -3.09 -13.39
N ASP A 34 -1.14 -3.28 -14.34
CA ASP A 34 -1.20 -4.42 -15.27
C ASP A 34 -0.96 -5.77 -14.57
N MET A 35 -0.13 -5.79 -13.52
CA MET A 35 0.10 -6.98 -12.69
C MET A 35 -1.12 -7.40 -11.87
N VAL A 36 -1.88 -6.42 -11.34
CA VAL A 36 -3.02 -6.71 -10.45
C VAL A 36 -4.35 -6.79 -11.20
N ARG A 37 -4.42 -6.23 -12.41
CA ARG A 37 -5.66 -6.21 -13.22
C ARG A 37 -6.13 -7.64 -13.47
N SER A 38 -7.35 -7.94 -12.99
CA SER A 38 -7.98 -9.25 -13.13
C SER A 38 -7.23 -10.40 -12.45
N ALA A 39 -6.25 -10.10 -11.58
CA ALA A 39 -5.52 -11.10 -10.82
C ALA A 39 -6.23 -11.39 -9.47
N SER A 40 -6.20 -12.66 -9.06
CA SER A 40 -6.50 -13.02 -7.67
C SER A 40 -5.21 -12.93 -6.86
N LEU A 41 -5.18 -12.04 -5.88
CA LEU A 41 -4.01 -11.78 -5.05
C LEU A 41 -4.28 -12.26 -3.62
N LYS A 42 -3.22 -12.65 -2.93
CA LYS A 42 -3.24 -12.73 -1.46
C LYS A 42 -2.65 -11.45 -0.91
N ALA A 43 -3.37 -10.81 -0.01
CA ALA A 43 -2.86 -9.67 0.75
C ALA A 43 -2.52 -10.12 2.16
N LYS A 44 -1.30 -9.79 2.63
CA LYS A 44 -0.96 -9.79 4.04
C LYS A 44 -1.19 -8.38 4.57
N VAL A 45 -2.07 -8.24 5.56
CA VAL A 45 -2.23 -6.98 6.29
C VAL A 45 -1.01 -6.81 7.21
N CYS A 46 -0.31 -5.69 7.06
CA CYS A 46 0.85 -5.34 7.87
C CYS A 46 0.47 -4.40 9.01
N GLU A 47 -0.30 -3.35 8.68
CA GLU A 47 -0.76 -2.33 9.60
C GLU A 47 -2.08 -1.72 9.13
N SER A 48 -2.75 -1.00 10.03
CA SER A 48 -3.98 -0.26 9.72
C SER A 48 -3.98 1.05 10.50
N TYR A 49 -4.11 2.17 9.80
CA TYR A 49 -4.14 3.49 10.39
C TYR A 49 -5.17 4.36 9.66
N ASP A 50 -6.00 5.08 10.43
CA ASP A 50 -6.93 6.09 9.92
C ASP A 50 -7.76 5.68 8.69
N GLY A 51 -8.34 4.49 8.71
CA GLY A 51 -9.19 3.99 7.61
C GLY A 51 -8.43 3.48 6.38
N MET A 52 -7.10 3.56 6.37
CA MET A 52 -6.24 2.93 5.36
C MET A 52 -5.57 1.66 5.90
N VAL A 53 -5.32 0.72 5.00
CA VAL A 53 -4.69 -0.57 5.33
C VAL A 53 -3.37 -0.72 4.57
N GLY A 54 -2.27 -0.85 5.31
CA GLY A 54 -0.96 -1.19 4.76
C GLY A 54 -0.92 -2.68 4.43
N VAL A 55 -0.66 -3.02 3.17
CA VAL A 55 -0.67 -4.41 2.69
C VAL A 55 0.60 -4.79 1.94
N ARG A 56 0.94 -6.07 2.02
CA ARG A 56 1.90 -6.73 1.12
C ARG A 56 1.15 -7.68 0.20
N LEU A 57 1.35 -7.53 -1.11
CA LEU A 57 0.59 -8.28 -2.12
C LEU A 57 1.42 -9.41 -2.71
N PHE A 58 0.77 -10.57 -2.86
CA PHE A 58 1.36 -11.77 -3.43
C PHE A 58 0.51 -12.28 -4.59
N LEU A 59 1.13 -12.43 -5.76
CA LEU A 59 0.50 -12.98 -6.96
C LEU A 59 0.72 -14.49 -7.05
N TYR A 60 -0.37 -15.22 -7.27
CA TYR A 60 -0.36 -16.67 -7.51
C TYR A 60 -1.03 -16.96 -8.85
N ASN A 61 -0.28 -17.55 -9.79
CA ASN A 61 -0.78 -17.98 -11.09
C ASN A 61 0.10 -19.12 -11.64
N ASP A 62 -0.13 -19.54 -12.89
CA ASP A 62 0.64 -20.63 -13.51
C ASP A 62 2.14 -20.34 -13.66
N LEU A 63 2.55 -19.07 -13.58
CA LEU A 63 3.94 -18.62 -13.71
C LEU A 63 4.62 -18.37 -12.36
N TYR A 64 3.84 -18.07 -11.32
CA TYR A 64 4.33 -17.61 -10.03
C TYR A 64 3.63 -18.34 -8.88
N ASP A 65 4.43 -19.01 -8.05
CA ASP A 65 3.98 -19.55 -6.76
C ASP A 65 4.26 -18.54 -5.64
N GLY A 66 3.55 -17.42 -5.67
CA GLY A 66 3.63 -16.37 -4.64
C GLY A 66 4.68 -15.31 -4.92
N LEU A 67 4.62 -14.67 -6.09
CA LEU A 67 5.44 -13.51 -6.38
C LEU A 67 5.07 -12.34 -5.45
N ASP A 68 6.05 -11.88 -4.68
CA ASP A 68 5.95 -10.70 -3.84
C ASP A 68 6.02 -9.42 -4.69
N ILE A 69 4.88 -8.76 -4.87
CA ILE A 69 4.76 -7.59 -5.75
C ILE A 69 5.58 -6.40 -5.21
N ASN A 70 5.63 -6.22 -3.90
CA ASN A 70 6.39 -5.12 -3.28
C ASN A 70 7.89 -5.27 -3.62
N ASN A 71 8.44 -6.48 -3.48
CA ASN A 71 9.84 -6.75 -3.83
C ASN A 71 10.09 -6.68 -5.35
N ASP A 72 9.14 -7.11 -6.18
CA ASP A 72 9.29 -7.06 -7.64
C ASP A 72 9.37 -5.61 -8.15
N LEU A 73 8.56 -4.70 -7.59
CA LEU A 73 8.65 -3.27 -7.88
C LEU A 73 10.02 -2.69 -7.52
N VAL A 74 10.59 -3.09 -6.39
CA VAL A 74 11.94 -2.65 -5.97
C VAL A 74 13.01 -3.21 -6.92
N ASN A 75 12.94 -4.50 -7.25
CA ASN A 75 13.90 -5.14 -8.16
C ASN A 75 13.88 -4.54 -9.57
N LYS A 76 12.75 -3.96 -9.98
CA LYS A 76 12.57 -3.30 -11.28
C LYS A 76 12.88 -1.80 -11.25
N ASN A 77 13.32 -1.26 -10.11
CA ASN A 77 13.55 0.17 -9.89
C ASN A 77 12.30 1.04 -10.09
N PHE A 78 11.11 0.50 -9.82
CA PHE A 78 9.88 1.27 -9.73
C PHE A 78 9.59 1.74 -8.30
N ALA A 79 10.24 1.11 -7.33
CA ALA A 79 10.11 1.44 -5.92
C ALA A 79 11.46 1.36 -5.18
N CYS A 80 11.50 2.01 -4.03
CA CYS A 80 12.53 1.91 -3.00
C CYS A 80 11.95 1.26 -1.75
N ASN A 81 12.79 0.59 -0.95
CA ASN A 81 12.37 0.23 0.41
C ASN A 81 12.18 1.51 1.22
N TYR A 82 11.03 1.64 1.86
CA TYR A 82 10.75 2.74 2.76
C TYR A 82 11.52 2.51 4.07
N SER A 83 12.68 3.16 4.20
CA SER A 83 13.45 3.23 5.43
C SER A 83 13.00 4.45 6.20
N ILE A 84 12.17 4.27 7.23
CA ILE A 84 11.96 5.33 8.21
C ILE A 84 13.30 5.51 8.93
N ASN A 85 14.07 6.54 8.57
CA ASN A 85 15.04 7.08 9.52
C ASN A 85 14.18 7.64 10.67
N GLU A 86 14.33 7.09 11.89
CA GLU A 86 13.54 7.40 13.11
C GLU A 86 13.64 8.87 13.61
N THR A 87 13.69 9.87 12.73
CA THR A 87 13.86 11.29 13.11
C THR A 87 12.84 12.26 12.53
N GLU A 88 11.81 11.80 11.81
CA GLU A 88 10.68 12.68 11.50
C GLU A 88 9.66 12.65 12.64
N THR A 89 9.94 13.54 13.61
CA THR A 89 9.03 13.90 14.70
C THR A 89 7.76 14.46 14.07
N PHE A 90 6.66 13.70 14.13
CA PHE A 90 5.30 14.17 13.83
C PHE A 90 4.94 15.32 14.78
N ASN A 91 5.29 16.55 14.41
CA ASN A 91 4.87 17.77 15.08
C ASN A 91 3.58 18.30 14.44
N GLU A 92 2.51 17.52 14.49
CA GLU A 92 1.16 17.99 14.16
C GLU A 92 0.15 17.58 15.24
N SER A 93 0.42 17.97 16.48
CA SER A 93 -0.58 17.86 17.57
C SER A 93 -0.60 19.02 18.56
N GLN A 94 0.04 20.17 18.26
CA GLN A 94 -0.02 21.35 19.15
C GLN A 94 -0.82 22.56 18.61
N ALA A 95 -1.53 22.43 17.48
CA ALA A 95 -2.33 23.54 16.93
C ALA A 95 -3.80 23.59 17.39
N LEU A 96 -4.28 22.68 18.26
CA LEU A 96 -5.70 22.64 18.70
C LEU A 96 -5.90 22.56 20.23
N GLN A 97 -5.01 23.17 21.03
CA GLN A 97 -5.24 23.39 22.47
C GLN A 97 -4.91 24.83 22.95
N GLN A 98 -5.05 25.84 22.08
CA GLN A 98 -5.04 27.26 22.52
C GLN A 98 -6.38 27.97 22.29
N SER A 99 -7.47 27.22 22.33
CA SER A 99 -8.83 27.75 22.49
C SER A 99 -9.55 27.01 23.61
N ALA A 100 -9.05 27.20 24.83
CA ALA A 100 -9.77 26.98 26.08
C ALA A 100 -9.39 28.09 27.07
#